data_AF-A0A521A8Z1-F1
#
_entry.id   AF-A0A521A8Z1-F1
#
_cell.length_a   1.000
_cell.length_b   1.000
_cell.length_c   1.000
_cell.angle_alpha   90.00
_cell.angle_beta   90.00
_cell.angle_gamma   90.00
#
_symmetry.space_group_name_H-M   'P 1'
#
loop_
_entity.id
_entity.type
_entity.pdbx_description
1 polymer ?
#
loop_
_entity_poly.entity_id
_entity_poly.type
_entity_poly.pdbx_seq_one_letter_code
_entity_poly.pdbx_strand_id
1 'polypeptide(L)'
;MSAISHGQDISLFQQFNGRYDYKAFGNTLNSFENNLDDSFCEILPSSQATLNLTADQTVIAAYLYWAGSGEADTTVNLNGSAINSDLNYSVTFNSPFGELLYFSCVTDITDVIVSTGNGTYEFSELDISGALLSNPGYCSNRTNFAGWSIYVIYEDLSLPLNQVSLFQGLEIINTNVTEKIILLENINVLDNQGAKIGFLAWEGDDALNYGESLSINDNILSNPPLNLSDNAFNGTNTFTNSSDFYNVDLDVYDIQNNIAIGDTSATIKLTTGDFDENGVFRADLIILNNIITVLNSQLPDATIAFNPINASCNSSDFELTYTVSNLNSTDSLPANTPIAFYIDGILIAQNTTLNIIEIGSTETNSMVISIPEFVEGEFELLAVVDDDGTGNGTVNEIVEINNSYIENISLLSSEPIIELDDLLGCDQGFNSAAFDLSVQLDLIDMSFDTSTAKFYLSVEDAQQQINEIIQITNFTNTLEPQIIFIRVESLPCYQLFQFLLNVENCPPVVPQGFSPNEDGYNDWFNIQGLYDIFENHELLIYNRYGSLIFKGDNSLKWRGRSNKGLNDLGKLLPVGTYFYVLHLNDPDFESLAGWVYLNY
;
A
#
# COMPACT_ATOMS: atom_id res chain seq x y z
N MET A 1 -26.02 20.12 8.18
CA MET A 1 -25.44 21.29 7.50
C MET A 1 -25.71 21.05 6.03
N SER A 2 -26.70 21.74 5.47
CA SER A 2 -27.05 21.63 4.05
C SER A 2 -26.01 22.42 3.29
N ALA A 3 -25.19 21.71 2.50
CA ALA A 3 -24.30 22.33 1.53
C ALA A 3 -25.18 22.81 0.38
N ILE A 4 -25.33 24.13 0.26
CA ILE A 4 -25.86 24.76 -0.94
C ILE A 4 -24.76 24.60 -1.99
N SER A 5 -24.94 23.66 -2.91
CA SER A 5 -24.05 23.47 -4.07
C SER A 5 -24.52 24.41 -5.18
N HIS A 6 -23.64 25.30 -5.62
CA HIS A 6 -23.74 25.89 -6.96
C HIS A 6 -23.61 24.78 -8.01
N GLY A 7 -24.09 25.01 -9.24
CA GLY A 7 -24.06 24.02 -10.33
C GLY A 7 -22.71 23.31 -10.45
N GLN A 8 -22.75 22.00 -10.66
CA GLN A 8 -21.55 21.16 -10.70
C GLN A 8 -21.13 21.02 -12.15
N ASP A 9 -19.90 21.48 -12.45
CA ASP A 9 -19.30 21.39 -13.77
C ASP A 9 -19.39 19.96 -14.31
N ILE A 10 -19.71 19.82 -15.59
CA ILE A 10 -19.65 18.51 -16.27
C ILE A 10 -18.20 18.01 -16.19
N SER A 11 -18.00 16.88 -15.52
CA SER A 11 -16.67 16.29 -15.29
C SER A 11 -16.71 14.77 -15.46
N LEU A 12 -15.55 14.15 -15.64
CA LEU A 12 -15.44 12.69 -15.83
C LEU A 12 -16.01 11.97 -14.61
N PHE A 13 -17.03 11.14 -14.84
CA PHE A 13 -17.67 10.33 -13.81
C PHE A 13 -17.13 8.90 -13.80
N GLN A 14 -17.15 8.24 -14.96
CA GLN A 14 -16.73 6.86 -15.12
C GLN A 14 -16.01 6.68 -16.46
N GLN A 15 -15.06 5.76 -16.49
CA GLN A 15 -14.32 5.43 -17.69
C GLN A 15 -14.10 3.93 -17.79
N PHE A 16 -14.41 3.39 -18.97
CA PHE A 16 -14.31 1.96 -19.26
C PHE A 16 -13.38 1.76 -20.45
N ASN A 17 -12.33 0.96 -20.25
CA ASN A 17 -11.33 0.66 -21.28
C ASN A 17 -11.38 -0.80 -21.66
N GLY A 18 -11.67 -1.09 -22.92
CA GLY A 18 -11.85 -2.46 -23.39
C GLY A 18 -12.70 -2.53 -24.64
N ARG A 19 -13.31 -3.68 -24.91
CA ARG A 19 -14.21 -3.83 -26.05
C ARG A 19 -15.62 -3.41 -25.67
N TYR A 20 -15.74 -2.14 -25.29
CA TYR A 20 -16.94 -1.57 -24.72
C TYR A 20 -17.61 -0.59 -25.67
N ASP A 21 -18.93 -0.51 -25.54
CA ASP A 21 -19.78 0.52 -26.13
C ASP A 21 -20.96 0.74 -25.17
N TYR A 22 -21.86 1.66 -25.51
CA TYR A 22 -23.03 1.96 -24.71
C TYR A 22 -24.31 2.01 -25.53
N LYS A 23 -25.43 1.86 -24.82
CA LYS A 23 -26.78 2.11 -25.29
C LYS A 23 -27.53 2.92 -24.24
N ALA A 24 -28.32 3.89 -24.66
CA ALA A 24 -29.20 4.61 -23.74
C ALA A 24 -30.67 4.39 -24.10
N PHE A 25 -31.54 4.46 -23.09
CA PHE A 25 -32.98 4.42 -23.25
C PHE A 25 -33.65 5.20 -22.12
N GLY A 26 -34.82 5.77 -22.35
CA GLY A 26 -35.50 6.64 -21.39
C GLY A 26 -36.82 7.13 -21.93
N ASN A 27 -37.58 7.86 -21.12
CA ASN A 27 -38.82 8.49 -21.56
C ASN A 27 -39.05 9.84 -20.83
N THR A 28 -39.72 10.77 -21.49
CA THR A 28 -40.19 12.01 -20.87
C THR A 28 -41.42 11.72 -20.00
N LEU A 29 -41.71 12.61 -19.06
CA LEU A 29 -42.98 12.65 -18.33
C LEU A 29 -43.81 13.87 -18.73
N ASN A 30 -43.38 14.64 -19.73
CA ASN A 30 -44.20 15.66 -20.34
C ASN A 30 -45.16 15.04 -21.36
N SER A 31 -46.42 15.48 -21.36
CA SER A 31 -47.44 15.01 -22.31
C SER A 31 -47.30 15.66 -23.69
N PHE A 32 -46.71 16.85 -23.75
CA PHE A 32 -46.44 17.66 -24.94
C PHE A 32 -45.19 18.52 -24.71
N GLU A 33 -44.69 19.13 -25.77
CA GLU A 33 -43.68 20.19 -25.71
C GLU A 33 -44.24 21.43 -25.00
N ASN A 34 -43.49 21.97 -24.03
CA ASN A 34 -43.99 23.03 -23.15
C ASN A 34 -44.11 24.39 -23.87
N ASN A 35 -43.34 24.65 -24.93
CA ASN A 35 -43.40 25.87 -25.74
C ASN A 35 -44.57 25.92 -26.74
N LEU A 36 -45.18 24.78 -27.05
CA LEU A 36 -46.25 24.67 -28.05
C LEU A 36 -47.66 24.50 -27.46
N ASP A 37 -47.79 23.88 -26.29
CA ASP A 37 -49.08 23.65 -25.62
C ASP A 37 -49.09 24.25 -24.21
N ASP A 38 -49.96 25.25 -23.99
CA ASP A 38 -50.09 25.91 -22.70
C ASP A 38 -51.12 25.31 -21.76
N SER A 39 -51.81 24.25 -22.17
CA SER A 39 -52.93 23.67 -21.46
C SER A 39 -52.52 22.76 -20.30
N PHE A 40 -51.25 22.36 -20.22
CA PHE A 40 -50.72 21.51 -19.16
C PHE A 40 -49.61 22.22 -18.37
N CYS A 41 -49.65 22.06 -17.05
CA CYS A 41 -48.49 22.32 -16.19
C CYS A 41 -48.47 21.27 -15.08
N GLU A 42 -48.33 20.04 -15.52
CA GLU A 42 -48.24 18.83 -14.73
C GLU A 42 -47.40 17.81 -15.51
N ILE A 43 -47.03 16.72 -14.85
CA ILE A 43 -46.30 15.62 -15.46
C ILE A 43 -47.16 14.37 -15.48
N LEU A 44 -46.86 13.45 -16.40
CA LEU A 44 -47.41 12.11 -16.42
C LEU A 44 -46.98 11.37 -15.14
N PRO A 45 -47.85 10.56 -14.53
CA PRO A 45 -47.51 9.82 -13.31
C PRO A 45 -46.49 8.69 -13.53
N SER A 46 -46.38 8.20 -14.76
CA SER A 46 -45.37 7.23 -15.18
C SER A 46 -45.12 7.28 -16.69
N SER A 47 -43.96 6.78 -17.10
CA SER A 47 -43.63 6.51 -18.51
C SER A 47 -42.75 5.27 -18.62
N GLN A 48 -42.58 4.75 -19.84
CA GLN A 48 -41.87 3.49 -20.06
C GLN A 48 -40.92 3.55 -21.25
N ALA A 49 -39.83 2.81 -21.18
CA ALA A 49 -38.86 2.66 -22.26
C ALA A 49 -38.34 1.22 -22.33
N THR A 50 -37.84 0.79 -23.50
CA THR A 50 -37.46 -0.61 -23.73
C THR A 50 -35.94 -0.76 -23.92
N LEU A 51 -35.32 -1.63 -23.12
CA LEU A 51 -33.94 -2.06 -23.32
C LEU A 51 -33.90 -3.25 -24.27
N ASN A 52 -33.06 -3.15 -25.29
CA ASN A 52 -32.83 -4.21 -26.29
C ASN A 52 -31.33 -4.37 -26.57
N LEU A 53 -30.67 -5.29 -25.88
CA LEU A 53 -29.30 -5.74 -26.11
C LEU A 53 -29.28 -7.05 -26.92
N THR A 54 -28.24 -7.28 -27.71
CA THR A 54 -28.03 -8.57 -28.39
C THR A 54 -27.41 -9.60 -27.43
N ALA A 55 -27.44 -10.89 -27.79
CA ALA A 55 -26.90 -11.96 -26.94
C ALA A 55 -25.38 -11.87 -26.72
N ASP A 56 -24.66 -11.22 -27.62
CA ASP A 56 -23.21 -11.01 -27.55
C ASP A 56 -22.82 -9.78 -26.71
N GLN A 57 -23.80 -9.02 -26.22
CA GLN A 57 -23.59 -7.81 -25.41
C GLN A 57 -23.78 -8.12 -23.93
N THR A 58 -22.70 -8.02 -23.16
CA THR A 58 -22.69 -8.26 -21.71
C THR A 58 -22.70 -6.94 -20.97
N VAL A 59 -23.64 -6.73 -20.05
CA VAL A 59 -23.73 -5.49 -19.26
C VAL A 59 -22.53 -5.39 -18.30
N ILE A 60 -21.85 -4.24 -18.34
CA ILE A 60 -20.71 -3.90 -17.48
C ILE A 60 -21.12 -2.90 -16.41
N ALA A 61 -21.89 -1.88 -16.79
CA ALA A 61 -22.42 -0.88 -15.88
C ALA A 61 -23.74 -0.31 -16.40
N ALA A 62 -24.60 0.16 -15.49
CA ALA A 62 -25.78 0.91 -15.85
C ALA A 62 -26.12 2.03 -14.84
N TYR A 63 -26.41 3.22 -15.36
CA TYR A 63 -26.68 4.40 -14.55
C TYR A 63 -28.04 4.99 -14.91
N LEU A 64 -28.92 5.15 -13.91
CA LEU A 64 -30.22 5.80 -14.05
C LEU A 64 -30.09 7.27 -13.70
N TYR A 65 -30.57 8.12 -14.61
CA TYR A 65 -30.71 9.57 -14.46
C TYR A 65 -32.19 9.92 -14.44
N TRP A 66 -32.61 10.80 -13.52
CA TRP A 66 -33.91 11.46 -13.60
C TRP A 66 -33.80 12.91 -13.16
N ALA A 67 -34.62 13.76 -13.75
CA ALA A 67 -34.53 15.19 -13.56
C ALA A 67 -35.91 15.84 -13.64
N GLY A 68 -36.01 17.06 -13.11
CA GLY A 68 -37.21 17.86 -13.22
C GLY A 68 -37.12 19.23 -12.56
N SER A 69 -38.25 19.94 -12.59
CA SER A 69 -38.39 21.26 -11.97
C SER A 69 -38.47 21.19 -10.45
N GLY A 70 -37.75 22.08 -9.76
CA GLY A 70 -37.80 22.25 -8.31
C GLY A 70 -36.62 21.65 -7.54
N GLU A 71 -36.88 21.36 -6.27
CA GLU A 71 -35.96 20.63 -5.40
C GLU A 71 -35.94 19.15 -5.76
N ALA A 72 -34.81 18.48 -5.53
CA ALA A 72 -34.64 17.08 -5.88
C ALA A 72 -35.62 16.15 -5.15
N ASP A 73 -36.35 15.36 -5.94
CA ASP A 73 -37.03 14.16 -5.45
C ASP A 73 -36.06 12.97 -5.54
N THR A 74 -35.52 12.59 -4.40
CA THR A 74 -34.41 11.63 -4.31
C THR A 74 -34.85 10.17 -4.35
N THR A 75 -36.16 9.90 -4.45
CA THR A 75 -36.69 8.53 -4.43
C THR A 75 -37.77 8.37 -5.49
N VAL A 76 -37.56 7.42 -6.40
CA VAL A 76 -38.47 7.11 -7.51
C VAL A 76 -38.71 5.61 -7.58
N ASN A 77 -39.61 5.15 -8.46
CA ASN A 77 -39.83 3.74 -8.71
C ASN A 77 -39.36 3.33 -10.12
N LEU A 78 -38.67 2.19 -10.20
CA LEU A 78 -38.36 1.50 -11.45
C LEU A 78 -38.95 0.08 -11.38
N ASN A 79 -39.85 -0.26 -12.30
CA ASN A 79 -40.61 -1.53 -12.31
C ASN A 79 -41.31 -1.82 -10.96
N GLY A 80 -41.83 -0.78 -10.32
CA GLY A 80 -42.50 -0.85 -9.01
C GLY A 80 -41.57 -1.05 -7.81
N SER A 81 -40.25 -1.05 -8.01
CA SER A 81 -39.25 -1.10 -6.94
C SER A 81 -38.70 0.30 -6.67
N ALA A 82 -38.61 0.68 -5.39
CA ALA A 82 -38.05 1.97 -5.01
C ALA A 82 -36.55 2.04 -5.27
N ILE A 83 -36.12 3.11 -5.94
CA ILE A 83 -34.74 3.46 -6.25
C ILE A 83 -34.43 4.80 -5.57
N ASN A 84 -33.28 4.89 -4.92
CA ASN A 84 -32.82 6.12 -4.26
C ASN A 84 -31.62 6.68 -5.01
N SER A 85 -31.49 8.00 -5.06
CA SER A 85 -30.33 8.67 -5.65
C SER A 85 -29.06 8.44 -4.83
N ASP A 86 -27.94 8.17 -5.51
CA ASP A 86 -26.60 8.22 -4.92
C ASP A 86 -26.01 9.63 -5.01
N LEU A 87 -26.28 10.32 -6.11
CA LEU A 87 -25.82 11.68 -6.39
C LEU A 87 -26.97 12.58 -6.82
N ASN A 88 -26.92 13.84 -6.38
CA ASN A 88 -27.92 14.86 -6.68
C ASN A 88 -27.23 16.14 -7.15
N TYR A 89 -27.74 16.69 -8.23
CA TYR A 89 -27.30 17.92 -8.86
C TYR A 89 -28.44 18.93 -8.86
N SER A 90 -28.11 20.21 -8.82
CA SER A 90 -29.08 21.27 -9.05
C SER A 90 -28.48 22.46 -9.78
N VAL A 91 -29.33 23.15 -10.54
CA VAL A 91 -29.01 24.38 -11.26
C VAL A 91 -30.14 25.37 -11.14
N THR A 92 -29.78 26.64 -11.24
CA THR A 92 -30.71 27.73 -11.06
C THR A 92 -30.77 28.59 -12.32
N PHE A 93 -31.97 28.79 -12.86
CA PHE A 93 -32.24 29.71 -13.95
C PHE A 93 -32.93 30.97 -13.45
N ASN A 94 -32.36 32.13 -13.79
CA ASN A 94 -32.95 33.43 -13.48
C ASN A 94 -33.91 33.85 -14.60
N SER A 95 -35.17 33.42 -14.48
CA SER A 95 -36.23 33.77 -15.43
C SER A 95 -36.79 35.17 -15.18
N PRO A 96 -37.51 35.77 -16.14
CA PRO A 96 -38.30 36.99 -15.92
C PRO A 96 -39.36 36.87 -14.81
N PHE A 97 -39.72 35.64 -14.41
CA PHE A 97 -40.74 35.36 -13.40
C PHE A 97 -40.13 35.01 -12.02
N GLY A 98 -38.81 35.07 -11.89
CA GLY A 98 -38.07 34.76 -10.67
C GLY A 98 -37.09 33.62 -10.87
N GLU A 99 -36.45 33.24 -9.76
CA GLU A 99 -35.49 32.16 -9.71
C GLU A 99 -36.20 30.80 -9.81
N LEU A 100 -35.76 29.97 -10.77
CA LEU A 100 -36.27 28.62 -11.03
C LEU A 100 -35.15 27.62 -10.77
N LEU A 101 -35.39 26.66 -9.88
CA LEU A 101 -34.46 25.58 -9.55
C LEU A 101 -34.79 24.34 -10.37
N TYR A 102 -33.76 23.62 -10.79
CA TYR A 102 -33.89 22.34 -11.45
C TYR A 102 -32.94 21.35 -10.81
N PHE A 103 -33.30 20.07 -10.85
CA PHE A 103 -32.47 19.01 -10.30
C PHE A 103 -32.23 17.89 -11.29
N SER A 104 -31.18 17.13 -11.01
CA SER A 104 -30.93 15.82 -11.58
C SER A 104 -30.42 14.88 -10.49
N CYS A 105 -30.87 13.64 -10.55
CA CYS A 105 -30.51 12.57 -9.63
C CYS A 105 -29.90 11.41 -10.43
N VAL A 106 -28.89 10.77 -9.84
CA VAL A 106 -28.15 9.67 -10.47
C VAL A 106 -27.98 8.53 -9.48
N THR A 107 -28.10 7.30 -9.96
CA THR A 107 -27.76 6.09 -9.18
C THR A 107 -27.27 4.96 -10.07
N ASP A 108 -26.37 4.14 -9.52
CA ASP A 108 -25.93 2.89 -10.15
C ASP A 108 -27.03 1.82 -10.01
N ILE A 109 -27.52 1.34 -11.15
CA ILE A 109 -28.56 0.30 -11.21
C ILE A 109 -28.07 -0.93 -11.97
N THR A 110 -26.76 -1.15 -12.04
CA THR A 110 -26.14 -2.26 -12.78
C THR A 110 -26.77 -3.60 -12.41
N ASP A 111 -26.91 -3.89 -11.12
CA ASP A 111 -27.54 -5.13 -10.63
C ASP A 111 -29.01 -5.26 -11.03
N VAL A 112 -29.75 -4.13 -11.09
CA VAL A 112 -31.15 -4.11 -11.53
C VAL A 112 -31.25 -4.44 -13.01
N ILE A 113 -30.38 -3.88 -13.85
CA ILE A 113 -30.34 -4.17 -15.29
C ILE A 113 -29.89 -5.61 -15.55
N VAL A 114 -28.84 -6.09 -14.88
CA VAL A 114 -28.34 -7.47 -15.02
C VAL A 114 -29.40 -8.49 -14.61
N SER A 115 -30.12 -8.24 -13.51
CA SER A 115 -31.15 -9.16 -13.02
C SER A 115 -32.45 -9.14 -13.85
N THR A 116 -32.85 -7.97 -14.36
CA THR A 116 -34.09 -7.81 -15.14
C THR A 116 -33.89 -8.21 -16.60
N GLY A 117 -32.76 -7.82 -17.21
CA GLY A 117 -32.43 -8.07 -18.61
C GLY A 117 -33.27 -7.25 -19.61
N ASN A 118 -33.25 -7.65 -20.87
CA ASN A 118 -34.05 -7.00 -21.92
C ASN A 118 -35.54 -6.98 -21.59
N GLY A 119 -36.19 -5.85 -21.85
CA GLY A 119 -37.61 -5.68 -21.59
C GLY A 119 -38.03 -4.22 -21.51
N THR A 120 -39.31 -4.01 -21.19
CA THR A 120 -39.87 -2.69 -20.92
C THR A 120 -39.65 -2.36 -19.45
N TYR A 121 -39.09 -1.18 -19.19
CA TYR A 121 -38.92 -0.61 -17.87
C TYR A 121 -39.93 0.52 -17.69
N GLU A 122 -40.70 0.47 -16.60
CA GLU A 122 -41.62 1.52 -16.18
C GLU A 122 -40.98 2.37 -15.08
N PHE A 123 -40.95 3.68 -15.28
CA PHE A 123 -40.50 4.67 -14.32
C PHE A 123 -41.70 5.45 -13.78
N SER A 124 -41.79 5.62 -12.46
CA SER A 124 -42.93 6.26 -11.81
C SER A 124 -42.57 6.89 -10.47
N GLU A 125 -43.55 7.55 -9.85
CA GLU A 125 -43.44 8.16 -8.51
C GLU A 125 -42.45 9.34 -8.40
N LEU A 126 -42.06 9.95 -9.52
CA LEU A 126 -41.40 11.25 -9.50
C LEU A 126 -42.42 12.36 -9.20
N ASP A 127 -42.21 13.14 -8.16
CA ASP A 127 -43.13 14.21 -7.75
C ASP A 127 -42.49 15.61 -7.76
N ILE A 128 -42.86 16.40 -8.77
CA ILE A 128 -42.51 17.83 -8.86
C ILE A 128 -43.71 18.76 -8.60
N SER A 129 -44.86 18.22 -8.19
CA SER A 129 -46.11 18.99 -8.08
C SER A 129 -46.01 20.15 -7.10
N GLY A 130 -45.27 19.96 -6.00
CA GLY A 130 -44.99 21.01 -5.02
C GLY A 130 -44.26 22.21 -5.63
N ALA A 131 -43.30 21.97 -6.53
CA ALA A 131 -42.56 23.02 -7.21
C ALA A 131 -43.44 23.80 -8.19
N LEU A 132 -44.20 23.09 -9.03
CA LEU A 132 -45.10 23.69 -10.01
C LEU A 132 -46.23 24.52 -9.35
N LEU A 133 -46.72 24.08 -8.20
CA LEU A 133 -47.75 24.80 -7.43
C LEU A 133 -47.20 26.03 -6.69
N SER A 134 -45.97 25.95 -6.17
CA SER A 134 -45.38 27.01 -5.34
C SER A 134 -44.72 28.12 -6.16
N ASN A 135 -44.23 27.81 -7.36
CA ASN A 135 -43.61 28.78 -8.25
C ASN A 135 -44.26 28.75 -9.65
N PRO A 136 -45.17 29.69 -9.96
CA PRO A 136 -45.84 29.72 -11.27
C PRO A 136 -44.88 30.07 -12.42
N GLY A 137 -43.65 30.45 -12.12
CA GLY A 137 -42.63 30.79 -13.10
C GLY A 137 -42.28 29.62 -14.03
N TYR A 138 -42.27 28.37 -13.56
CA TYR A 138 -42.01 27.21 -14.43
C TYR A 138 -43.01 27.13 -15.60
N CYS A 139 -44.31 27.19 -15.29
CA CYS A 139 -45.36 27.16 -16.31
C CYS A 139 -45.42 28.46 -17.14
N SER A 140 -45.22 29.61 -16.48
CA SER A 140 -45.34 30.92 -17.14
C SER A 140 -44.18 31.18 -18.11
N ASN A 141 -43.01 30.62 -17.79
CA ASN A 141 -41.81 30.69 -18.60
C ASN A 141 -41.70 29.54 -19.62
N ARG A 142 -42.61 28.55 -19.58
CA ARG A 142 -42.58 27.34 -20.43
C ARG A 142 -41.31 26.53 -20.27
N THR A 143 -40.89 26.34 -19.03
CA THR A 143 -39.68 25.60 -18.67
C THR A 143 -39.98 24.61 -17.55
N ASN A 144 -41.13 23.94 -17.66
CA ASN A 144 -41.52 22.84 -16.79
C ASN A 144 -41.25 21.50 -17.49
N PHE A 145 -40.47 20.64 -16.84
CA PHE A 145 -40.17 19.31 -17.34
C PHE A 145 -40.01 18.27 -16.23
N ALA A 146 -40.15 17.01 -16.63
CA ALA A 146 -39.60 15.88 -15.92
C ALA A 146 -39.30 14.74 -16.88
N GLY A 147 -38.27 13.95 -16.59
CA GLY A 147 -37.88 12.83 -17.44
C GLY A 147 -36.84 11.93 -16.79
N TRP A 148 -36.54 10.83 -17.48
CA TRP A 148 -35.54 9.86 -17.02
C TRP A 148 -34.84 9.19 -18.20
N SER A 149 -33.61 8.74 -17.97
CA SER A 149 -32.86 7.90 -18.91
C SER A 149 -31.94 6.94 -18.18
N ILE A 150 -31.56 5.85 -18.84
CA ILE A 150 -30.61 4.86 -18.38
C ILE A 150 -29.53 4.72 -19.44
N TYR A 151 -28.28 4.93 -19.05
CA TYR A 151 -27.11 4.57 -19.85
C TYR A 151 -26.65 3.16 -19.44
N VAL A 152 -26.53 2.26 -20.42
CA VAL A 152 -26.04 0.89 -20.24
C VAL A 152 -24.74 0.74 -21.01
N ILE A 153 -23.64 0.55 -20.30
CA ILE A 153 -22.33 0.22 -20.85
C ILE A 153 -22.23 -1.30 -20.95
N TYR A 154 -21.83 -1.79 -22.12
CA TYR A 154 -21.75 -3.22 -22.39
C TYR A 154 -20.42 -3.60 -23.06
N GLU A 155 -20.00 -4.84 -22.84
CA GLU A 155 -18.92 -5.50 -23.57
C GLU A 155 -19.46 -6.25 -24.78
N ASP A 156 -18.80 -6.10 -25.91
CA ASP A 156 -19.00 -6.91 -27.11
C ASP A 156 -17.62 -7.19 -27.74
N LEU A 157 -17.24 -8.47 -27.76
CA LEU A 157 -15.91 -8.90 -28.21
C LEU A 157 -15.61 -8.61 -29.69
N SER A 158 -16.63 -8.24 -30.48
CA SER A 158 -16.46 -7.82 -31.87
C SER A 158 -16.05 -6.36 -32.03
N LEU A 159 -16.22 -5.53 -30.99
CA LEU A 159 -15.84 -4.13 -31.00
C LEU A 159 -14.32 -3.94 -30.98
N PRO A 160 -13.80 -2.84 -31.55
CA PRO A 160 -12.43 -2.43 -31.30
C PRO A 160 -12.21 -2.07 -29.83
N LEU A 161 -10.95 -1.89 -29.42
CA LEU A 161 -10.63 -1.40 -28.08
C LEU A 161 -11.04 0.07 -28.01
N ASN A 162 -12.02 0.36 -27.18
CA ASN A 162 -12.58 1.67 -26.98
C ASN A 162 -12.31 2.14 -25.56
N GLN A 163 -12.16 3.45 -25.44
CA GLN A 163 -12.36 4.18 -24.21
C GLN A 163 -13.78 4.74 -24.24
N VAL A 164 -14.62 4.28 -23.31
CA VAL A 164 -15.95 4.82 -23.08
C VAL A 164 -15.90 5.71 -21.85
N SER A 165 -16.06 7.02 -22.03
CA SER A 165 -15.96 7.99 -20.94
C SER A 165 -17.31 8.67 -20.74
N LEU A 166 -17.89 8.49 -19.55
CA LEU A 166 -19.13 9.10 -19.12
C LEU A 166 -18.80 10.31 -18.25
N PHE A 167 -19.18 11.49 -18.71
CA PHE A 167 -19.06 12.76 -17.99
C PHE A 167 -20.43 13.16 -17.48
N GLN A 168 -20.54 13.63 -16.25
CA GLN A 168 -21.82 14.03 -15.68
C GLN A 168 -21.69 15.29 -14.82
N GLY A 169 -22.82 15.93 -14.59
CA GLY A 169 -22.97 17.14 -13.80
C GLY A 169 -24.37 17.68 -14.02
N LEU A 170 -24.54 18.99 -13.84
CA LEU A 170 -25.75 19.66 -14.31
C LEU A 170 -25.40 21.12 -14.57
N GLU A 171 -25.52 21.53 -15.82
CA GLU A 171 -25.14 22.87 -16.28
C GLU A 171 -26.16 23.43 -17.25
N ILE A 172 -26.27 24.75 -17.32
CA ILE A 172 -27.24 25.42 -18.18
C ILE A 172 -26.57 26.35 -19.18
N ILE A 173 -27.08 26.36 -20.41
CA ILE A 173 -26.93 27.47 -21.34
C ILE A 173 -28.29 28.12 -21.54
N ASN A 174 -28.29 29.45 -21.66
CA ASN A 174 -29.50 30.25 -21.75
C ASN A 174 -29.22 31.62 -22.37
N THR A 175 -30.22 32.50 -22.35
CA THR A 175 -30.11 33.88 -22.84
C THR A 175 -28.96 34.72 -22.23
N ASN A 176 -28.51 34.41 -21.02
CA ASN A 176 -27.39 35.09 -20.36
C ASN A 176 -26.04 34.37 -20.58
N VAL A 177 -26.07 33.05 -20.79
CA VAL A 177 -24.89 32.22 -21.02
C VAL A 177 -25.14 31.39 -22.26
N THR A 178 -24.80 31.96 -23.41
CA THR A 178 -25.17 31.46 -24.74
C THR A 178 -24.22 30.37 -25.26
N GLU A 179 -23.13 30.10 -24.56
CA GLU A 179 -22.16 29.08 -24.95
C GLU A 179 -21.60 28.32 -23.75
N LYS A 180 -21.29 27.05 -23.96
CA LYS A 180 -20.55 26.22 -23.02
C LYS A 180 -19.50 25.41 -23.77
N ILE A 181 -18.29 25.37 -23.22
CA ILE A 181 -17.16 24.62 -23.76
C ILE A 181 -16.73 23.58 -22.73
N ILE A 182 -16.55 22.35 -23.17
CA ILE A 182 -16.09 21.22 -22.38
C ILE A 182 -14.85 20.65 -23.06
N LEU A 183 -13.76 20.53 -22.30
CA LEU A 183 -12.49 20.00 -22.80
C LEU A 183 -12.37 18.51 -22.41
N LEU A 184 -12.11 17.67 -23.40
CA LEU A 184 -11.71 16.28 -23.23
C LEU A 184 -10.18 16.23 -23.32
N GLU A 185 -9.51 15.79 -22.26
CA GLU A 185 -8.06 15.60 -22.21
C GLU A 185 -7.74 14.09 -22.24
N ASN A 186 -6.49 13.73 -22.54
CA ASN A 186 -5.96 12.35 -22.52
C ASN A 186 -6.70 11.35 -23.43
N ILE A 187 -7.28 11.84 -24.52
CA ILE A 187 -7.78 10.98 -25.61
C ILE A 187 -6.58 10.74 -26.54
N ASN A 188 -6.19 9.53 -26.89
CA ASN A 188 -5.10 9.31 -27.88
C ASN A 188 -5.68 8.57 -29.08
N VAL A 189 -6.18 9.34 -30.04
CA VAL A 189 -7.02 8.79 -31.12
C VAL A 189 -6.11 8.08 -32.13
N LEU A 190 -6.20 6.75 -32.23
CA LEU A 190 -5.43 5.98 -33.21
C LEU A 190 -6.22 5.59 -34.44
N ASP A 191 -7.52 5.36 -34.25
CA ASP A 191 -8.51 5.26 -35.31
C ASP A 191 -9.70 6.13 -34.89
N ASN A 192 -10.37 6.73 -35.86
CA ASN A 192 -11.62 7.45 -35.62
C ASN A 192 -12.84 6.63 -36.07
N GLN A 193 -12.65 5.44 -36.65
CA GLN A 193 -13.75 4.57 -37.06
C GLN A 193 -14.69 4.21 -35.92
N GLY A 194 -15.97 4.54 -36.09
CA GLY A 194 -17.02 4.26 -35.09
C GLY A 194 -16.97 5.16 -33.85
N ALA A 195 -16.13 6.20 -33.85
CA ALA A 195 -16.13 7.19 -32.77
C ALA A 195 -17.47 7.91 -32.72
N LYS A 196 -18.03 8.05 -31.52
CA LYS A 196 -19.33 8.71 -31.31
C LYS A 196 -19.41 9.43 -29.98
N ILE A 197 -20.37 10.34 -29.89
CA ILE A 197 -20.67 11.10 -28.68
C ILE A 197 -22.18 11.11 -28.46
N GLY A 198 -22.60 10.90 -27.21
CA GLY A 198 -23.98 10.99 -26.77
C GLY A 198 -24.21 12.07 -25.74
N PHE A 199 -25.43 12.59 -25.72
CA PHE A 199 -25.86 13.66 -24.83
C PHE A 199 -27.17 13.31 -24.15
N LEU A 200 -27.28 13.68 -22.88
CA LEU A 200 -28.56 13.87 -22.20
C LEU A 200 -28.70 15.35 -21.86
N ALA A 201 -29.66 16.00 -22.49
CA ALA A 201 -30.07 17.35 -22.15
C ALA A 201 -31.55 17.38 -21.77
N TRP A 202 -31.90 18.33 -20.92
CA TRP A 202 -33.27 18.62 -20.51
C TRP A 202 -33.65 20.03 -20.93
N GLU A 203 -34.94 20.27 -21.07
CA GLU A 203 -35.48 21.51 -21.62
C GLU A 203 -34.91 21.78 -23.04
N GLY A 204 -34.85 20.75 -23.87
CA GLY A 204 -34.67 20.93 -25.33
C GLY A 204 -36.00 20.74 -26.06
N ASP A 205 -36.33 21.67 -26.95
CA ASP A 205 -37.56 21.67 -27.72
C ASP A 205 -37.38 22.09 -29.19
N ASP A 206 -38.28 21.67 -30.08
CA ASP A 206 -38.13 21.96 -31.52
C ASP A 206 -38.41 23.44 -31.83
N ALA A 207 -39.17 24.11 -30.96
CA ALA A 207 -39.37 25.56 -31.01
C ALA A 207 -38.13 26.31 -30.51
N LEU A 208 -38.10 27.64 -30.70
CA LEU A 208 -37.05 28.53 -30.18
C LEU A 208 -35.57 28.19 -30.50
N ASN A 209 -35.32 27.34 -31.50
CA ASN A 209 -34.02 26.86 -31.99
C ASN A 209 -33.03 27.90 -32.59
N TYR A 210 -32.95 29.09 -32.01
CA TYR A 210 -32.09 30.18 -32.50
C TYR A 210 -30.65 29.97 -32.05
N GLY A 211 -29.73 29.77 -33.01
CA GLY A 211 -28.30 29.64 -32.70
C GLY A 211 -27.95 28.37 -31.93
N GLU A 212 -28.81 27.36 -31.99
CA GLU A 212 -28.62 26.10 -31.29
C GLU A 212 -27.73 25.17 -32.08
N SER A 213 -26.58 24.87 -31.49
CA SER A 213 -25.66 23.96 -32.13
C SER A 213 -24.85 23.19 -31.11
N LEU A 214 -24.42 22.02 -31.57
CA LEU A 214 -23.46 21.19 -30.89
C LEU A 214 -22.29 20.98 -31.83
N SER A 215 -21.07 21.12 -31.33
CA SER A 215 -19.86 20.97 -32.14
C SER A 215 -18.74 20.25 -31.39
N ILE A 216 -17.88 19.58 -32.15
CA ILE A 216 -16.64 18.99 -31.65
C ILE A 216 -15.46 19.46 -32.52
N ASN A 217 -14.40 19.96 -31.88
CA ASN A 217 -13.27 20.60 -32.55
C ASN A 217 -13.72 21.64 -33.59
N ASP A 218 -14.70 22.47 -33.21
CA ASP A 218 -15.39 23.48 -34.03
C ASP A 218 -16.19 22.95 -35.24
N ASN A 219 -16.30 21.62 -35.41
CA ASN A 219 -17.15 21.01 -36.43
C ASN A 219 -18.57 20.79 -35.88
N ILE A 220 -19.57 21.41 -36.50
CA ILE A 220 -20.98 21.28 -36.11
C ILE A 220 -21.47 19.85 -36.38
N LEU A 221 -22.08 19.24 -35.37
CA LEU A 221 -22.68 17.91 -35.42
C LEU A 221 -24.13 18.00 -35.88
N SER A 222 -24.59 16.99 -36.62
CA SER A 222 -25.99 16.83 -37.03
C SER A 222 -26.26 15.38 -37.46
N ASN A 223 -27.50 14.91 -37.33
CA ASN A 223 -27.91 13.57 -37.77
C ASN A 223 -29.35 13.58 -38.39
N PRO A 224 -29.58 14.37 -39.47
CA PRO A 224 -30.91 14.52 -40.06
C PRO A 224 -31.54 13.16 -40.43
N PRO A 225 -32.87 13.01 -40.29
CA PRO A 225 -33.85 14.09 -40.09
C PRO A 225 -34.12 14.47 -38.62
N LEU A 226 -33.51 13.82 -37.63
CA LEU A 226 -33.81 14.08 -36.21
C LEU A 226 -33.14 15.38 -35.74
N ASN A 227 -31.81 15.42 -35.68
CA ASN A 227 -31.10 16.60 -35.20
C ASN A 227 -30.50 17.37 -36.38
N LEU A 228 -31.00 18.58 -36.59
CA LEU A 228 -30.48 19.50 -37.61
C LEU A 228 -29.27 20.25 -37.05
N SER A 229 -28.40 20.77 -37.92
CA SER A 229 -27.17 21.45 -37.51
C SER A 229 -27.39 22.74 -36.72
N ASP A 230 -28.59 23.30 -36.82
CA ASP A 230 -29.07 24.51 -36.15
C ASP A 230 -30.24 24.21 -35.19
N ASN A 231 -30.48 22.94 -34.86
CA ASN A 231 -31.47 22.50 -33.89
C ASN A 231 -31.05 21.16 -33.28
N ALA A 232 -30.10 21.21 -32.34
CA ALA A 232 -29.50 20.02 -31.73
C ALA A 232 -30.15 19.60 -30.40
N PHE A 233 -31.07 20.42 -29.86
CA PHE A 233 -31.74 20.22 -28.58
C PHE A 233 -33.25 20.33 -28.78
N ASN A 234 -33.84 19.35 -29.46
CA ASN A 234 -35.16 19.46 -30.07
C ASN A 234 -36.17 18.42 -29.59
N GLY A 235 -35.93 17.81 -28.43
CA GLY A 235 -36.82 16.83 -27.85
C GLY A 235 -36.77 15.48 -28.59
N THR A 236 -35.58 15.06 -29.05
CA THR A 236 -35.43 13.82 -29.83
C THR A 236 -34.67 12.70 -29.11
N ASN A 237 -34.86 11.48 -29.59
CA ASN A 237 -34.19 10.29 -29.10
C ASN A 237 -33.65 9.47 -30.26
N THR A 238 -32.37 9.64 -30.55
CA THR A 238 -31.67 8.92 -31.63
C THR A 238 -31.73 7.39 -31.47
N PHE A 239 -31.73 6.85 -30.25
CA PHE A 239 -31.75 5.38 -30.02
C PHE A 239 -33.07 4.72 -30.43
N THR A 240 -34.17 5.47 -30.39
CA THR A 240 -35.51 5.01 -30.78
C THR A 240 -35.99 5.63 -32.09
N ASN A 241 -35.21 6.57 -32.65
CA ASN A 241 -35.55 7.37 -33.82
C ASN A 241 -36.92 8.07 -33.65
N SER A 242 -37.08 8.75 -32.52
CA SER A 242 -38.32 9.44 -32.11
C SER A 242 -38.10 10.94 -31.97
N SER A 243 -39.09 11.73 -32.36
CA SER A 243 -39.24 13.17 -32.05
C SER A 243 -40.30 13.44 -30.99
N ASP A 244 -40.89 12.38 -30.41
CA ASP A 244 -41.90 12.49 -29.36
C ASP A 244 -41.24 12.31 -27.98
N PHE A 245 -40.09 12.95 -27.76
CA PHE A 245 -39.32 12.87 -26.52
C PHE A 245 -39.25 14.26 -25.86
N TYR A 246 -40.43 14.85 -25.68
CA TYR A 246 -40.62 16.26 -25.31
C TYR A 246 -39.76 16.73 -24.13
N ASN A 247 -39.09 17.87 -24.32
CA ASN A 247 -38.25 18.56 -23.34
C ASN A 247 -37.03 17.74 -22.88
N VAL A 248 -36.65 16.69 -23.62
CA VAL A 248 -35.49 15.83 -23.33
C VAL A 248 -34.79 15.48 -24.63
N ASP A 249 -33.47 15.55 -24.65
CA ASP A 249 -32.66 15.05 -25.76
C ASP A 249 -31.85 13.84 -25.30
N LEU A 250 -31.96 12.73 -26.02
CA LEU A 250 -31.16 11.54 -25.80
C LEU A 250 -30.58 11.08 -27.14
N ASP A 251 -29.57 11.82 -27.55
CA ASP A 251 -29.05 11.76 -28.91
C ASP A 251 -27.61 11.29 -28.96
N VAL A 252 -27.26 10.71 -30.11
CA VAL A 252 -25.92 10.24 -30.42
C VAL A 252 -25.50 10.70 -31.81
N TYR A 253 -24.28 11.20 -31.89
CA TYR A 253 -23.69 11.75 -33.10
C TYR A 253 -22.42 10.97 -33.45
N ASP A 254 -22.25 10.68 -34.74
CA ASP A 254 -21.00 10.19 -35.29
C ASP A 254 -19.97 11.34 -35.28
N ILE A 255 -18.80 11.09 -34.70
CA ILE A 255 -17.68 12.05 -34.65
C ILE A 255 -16.43 11.55 -35.35
N GLN A 256 -16.52 10.42 -36.06
CA GLN A 256 -15.41 9.82 -36.80
C GLN A 256 -14.69 10.85 -37.68
N ASN A 257 -15.44 11.71 -38.37
CA ASN A 257 -14.84 12.70 -39.28
C ASN A 257 -14.53 14.05 -38.61
N ASN A 258 -14.78 14.19 -37.31
CA ASN A 258 -14.60 15.42 -36.55
C ASN A 258 -13.48 15.33 -35.51
N ILE A 259 -12.82 14.17 -35.42
CA ILE A 259 -11.62 13.90 -34.63
C ILE A 259 -10.55 13.30 -35.55
N ALA A 260 -9.30 13.74 -35.39
CA ALA A 260 -8.17 13.28 -36.17
C ALA A 260 -7.32 12.25 -35.42
N ILE A 261 -6.70 11.34 -36.17
CA ILE A 261 -5.69 10.43 -35.62
C ILE A 261 -4.52 11.26 -35.09
N GLY A 262 -4.11 10.99 -33.85
CA GLY A 262 -3.08 11.71 -33.11
C GLY A 262 -3.59 12.88 -32.28
N ASP A 263 -4.89 13.18 -32.29
CA ASP A 263 -5.47 14.14 -31.35
C ASP A 263 -5.26 13.63 -29.91
N THR A 264 -4.71 14.49 -29.05
CA THR A 264 -4.49 14.24 -27.61
C THR A 264 -5.60 14.82 -26.73
N SER A 265 -6.50 15.60 -27.32
CA SER A 265 -7.60 16.32 -26.67
C SER A 265 -8.68 16.66 -27.69
N ALA A 266 -9.94 16.81 -27.27
CA ALA A 266 -11.02 17.32 -28.10
C ALA A 266 -11.87 18.34 -27.34
N THR A 267 -12.40 19.34 -28.06
CA THR A 267 -13.27 20.37 -27.46
C THR A 267 -14.71 20.16 -27.91
N ILE A 268 -15.63 20.04 -26.96
CA ILE A 268 -17.07 20.03 -27.20
C ILE A 268 -17.60 21.44 -26.92
N LYS A 269 -18.42 21.97 -27.83
CA LYS A 269 -19.05 23.28 -27.67
C LYS A 269 -20.54 23.22 -27.95
N LEU A 270 -21.33 23.73 -27.01
CA LEU A 270 -22.77 23.91 -27.11
C LEU A 270 -23.07 25.40 -27.25
N THR A 271 -24.05 25.75 -28.07
CA THR A 271 -24.53 27.14 -28.21
C THR A 271 -26.05 27.21 -28.21
N THR A 272 -26.56 28.36 -27.78
CA THR A 272 -27.95 28.82 -27.99
C THR A 272 -27.92 30.34 -28.07
N GLY A 273 -28.85 30.95 -28.79
CA GLY A 273 -28.96 32.40 -28.94
C GLY A 273 -28.66 32.93 -30.33
N ASP A 274 -29.65 33.52 -30.99
CA ASP A 274 -29.47 34.34 -32.19
C ASP A 274 -30.56 35.42 -32.31
N PHE A 275 -30.44 36.33 -33.27
CA PHE A 275 -31.45 37.33 -33.57
C PHE A 275 -32.49 36.81 -34.55
N ASP A 276 -33.77 36.97 -34.22
CA ASP A 276 -34.88 36.69 -35.14
C ASP A 276 -34.91 37.68 -36.33
N GLU A 277 -35.80 37.43 -37.28
CA GLU A 277 -36.00 38.28 -38.47
C GLU A 277 -36.34 39.76 -38.15
N ASN A 278 -36.80 40.03 -36.94
CA ASN A 278 -37.16 41.36 -36.44
C ASN A 278 -36.02 42.00 -35.61
N GLY A 279 -34.86 41.35 -35.52
CA GLY A 279 -33.70 41.80 -34.75
C GLY A 279 -33.87 41.66 -33.25
N VAL A 280 -34.76 40.77 -32.78
CA VAL A 280 -34.93 40.49 -31.36
C VAL A 280 -34.15 39.23 -31.00
N PHE A 281 -33.31 39.33 -29.98
CA PHE A 281 -32.55 38.20 -29.48
C PHE A 281 -33.49 37.14 -28.89
N ARG A 282 -33.25 35.88 -29.26
CA ARG A 282 -33.95 34.68 -28.80
C ARG A 282 -32.91 33.65 -28.44
N ALA A 283 -33.10 32.96 -27.33
CA ALA A 283 -32.26 31.87 -26.87
C ALA A 283 -33.15 30.95 -26.03
N ASP A 284 -32.87 29.67 -26.08
CA ASP A 284 -33.57 28.66 -25.29
C ASP A 284 -32.84 28.36 -23.97
N LEU A 285 -33.47 27.64 -23.05
CA LEU A 285 -32.87 27.13 -21.82
C LEU A 285 -32.51 25.65 -22.00
N ILE A 286 -31.25 25.35 -22.29
CA ILE A 286 -30.79 23.96 -22.33
C ILE A 286 -30.09 23.61 -21.03
N ILE A 287 -30.50 22.50 -20.41
CA ILE A 287 -29.89 21.94 -19.20
C ILE A 287 -29.14 20.66 -19.55
N LEU A 288 -27.82 20.76 -19.68
CA LEU A 288 -26.94 19.63 -19.95
C LEU A 288 -26.72 18.81 -18.67
N ASN A 289 -26.97 17.50 -18.74
CA ASN A 289 -26.79 16.61 -17.60
C ASN A 289 -25.54 15.72 -17.74
N ASN A 290 -25.38 15.07 -18.88
CA ASN A 290 -24.26 14.15 -19.08
C ASN A 290 -23.89 14.03 -20.56
N ILE A 291 -22.63 13.68 -20.77
CA ILE A 291 -22.02 13.42 -22.07
C ILE A 291 -21.37 12.05 -21.98
N ILE A 292 -21.46 11.24 -23.02
CA ILE A 292 -20.71 10.00 -23.11
C ILE A 292 -19.98 9.93 -24.44
N THR A 293 -18.70 9.60 -24.40
CA THR A 293 -17.87 9.44 -25.61
C THR A 293 -17.46 7.99 -25.78
N VAL A 294 -17.30 7.58 -27.03
CA VAL A 294 -16.66 6.32 -27.41
C VAL A 294 -15.57 6.66 -28.40
N LEU A 295 -14.32 6.49 -27.98
CA LEU A 295 -13.14 6.80 -28.78
C LEU A 295 -12.26 5.55 -28.88
N ASN A 296 -11.75 5.25 -30.07
CA ASN A 296 -10.74 4.22 -30.23
C ASN A 296 -9.38 4.80 -29.84
N SER A 297 -9.02 4.59 -28.57
CA SER A 297 -7.73 4.99 -27.97
C SER A 297 -6.91 3.74 -27.67
N GLN A 298 -5.57 3.84 -27.79
CA GLN A 298 -4.65 2.87 -27.20
C GLN A 298 -3.66 3.62 -26.33
N LEU A 299 -3.86 3.51 -25.01
CA LEU A 299 -2.95 4.00 -24.00
C LEU A 299 -2.81 2.94 -22.90
N PRO A 300 -1.60 2.71 -22.37
CA PRO A 300 -1.41 1.96 -21.14
C PRO A 300 -1.96 2.73 -19.93
N ASP A 301 -2.05 2.05 -18.78
CA ASP A 301 -2.48 2.62 -17.49
C ASP A 301 -1.73 1.90 -16.37
N ALA A 302 -0.55 2.40 -16.05
CA ALA A 302 0.41 1.86 -15.11
C ALA A 302 0.03 2.21 -13.68
N THR A 303 -0.08 1.18 -12.86
CA THR A 303 -0.22 1.32 -11.41
C THR A 303 0.87 0.51 -10.72
N ILE A 304 1.25 0.91 -9.51
CA ILE A 304 2.25 0.19 -8.72
C ILE A 304 1.69 -0.14 -7.33
N ALA A 305 2.12 -1.25 -6.75
CA ALA A 305 1.79 -1.63 -5.38
C ALA A 305 2.95 -2.41 -4.74
N PHE A 306 3.12 -2.26 -3.43
CA PHE A 306 4.09 -3.04 -2.67
C PHE A 306 3.52 -4.39 -2.22
N ASN A 307 4.39 -5.39 -2.21
CA ASN A 307 4.17 -6.61 -1.43
C ASN A 307 4.57 -6.32 0.03
N PRO A 308 4.08 -7.11 1.01
CA PRO A 308 4.40 -6.89 2.42
C PRO A 308 5.90 -6.77 2.67
N ILE A 309 6.31 -5.67 3.29
CA ILE A 309 7.71 -5.35 3.58
C ILE A 309 8.10 -5.94 4.94
N ASN A 310 9.17 -6.74 4.97
CA ASN A 310 9.73 -7.29 6.20
C ASN A 310 11.02 -6.54 6.55
N ALA A 311 10.92 -5.49 7.38
CA ALA A 311 12.08 -4.80 7.91
C ALA A 311 12.85 -5.71 8.90
N SER A 312 14.18 -5.67 8.86
CA SER A 312 15.03 -6.38 9.82
C SER A 312 15.54 -5.42 10.90
N CYS A 313 15.70 -5.94 12.12
CA CYS A 313 16.15 -5.14 13.26
C CYS A 313 17.57 -4.61 13.09
N ASN A 314 17.74 -3.32 13.35
CA ASN A 314 18.99 -2.58 13.19
C ASN A 314 19.57 -2.68 11.76
N SER A 315 18.73 -2.96 10.76
CA SER A 315 19.18 -2.99 9.37
C SER A 315 19.21 -1.60 8.76
N SER A 316 20.22 -1.37 7.92
CA SER A 316 20.33 -0.17 7.09
C SER A 316 19.78 -0.39 5.68
N ASP A 317 19.25 -1.58 5.41
CA ASP A 317 18.59 -1.93 4.16
C ASP A 317 17.43 -2.92 4.37
N PHE A 318 16.58 -3.03 3.36
CA PHE A 318 15.53 -4.05 3.28
C PHE A 318 15.25 -4.45 1.83
N GLU A 319 14.72 -5.66 1.64
CA GLU A 319 14.24 -6.12 0.34
C GLU A 319 12.82 -5.61 0.10
N LEU A 320 12.64 -4.87 -0.99
CA LEU A 320 11.36 -4.40 -1.49
C LEU A 320 10.93 -5.27 -2.66
N THR A 321 9.74 -5.86 -2.58
CA THR A 321 9.07 -6.49 -3.72
C THR A 321 7.86 -5.65 -4.08
N TYR A 322 7.69 -5.36 -5.36
CA TYR A 322 6.61 -4.50 -5.85
C TYR A 322 6.07 -5.05 -7.17
N THR A 323 4.81 -4.72 -7.47
CA THR A 323 4.11 -5.14 -8.67
C THR A 323 3.63 -3.93 -9.45
N VAL A 324 4.03 -3.85 -10.72
CA VAL A 324 3.51 -2.90 -11.70
C VAL A 324 2.39 -3.57 -12.48
N SER A 325 1.27 -2.88 -12.70
CA SER A 325 0.07 -3.44 -13.32
C SER A 325 -0.45 -2.54 -14.43
N ASN A 326 -0.96 -3.14 -15.51
CA ASN A 326 -1.55 -2.46 -16.66
C ASN A 326 -3.00 -2.95 -16.87
N LEU A 327 -3.88 -2.72 -15.88
CA LEU A 327 -5.17 -3.42 -15.79
C LEU A 327 -6.33 -2.73 -16.51
N ASN A 328 -6.46 -1.41 -16.40
CA ASN A 328 -7.57 -0.65 -16.98
C ASN A 328 -7.11 0.13 -18.23
N SER A 329 -6.44 -0.58 -19.14
CA SER A 329 -5.75 0.01 -20.28
C SER A 329 -6.29 -0.45 -21.64
N THR A 330 -5.87 0.26 -22.68
CA THR A 330 -6.17 -0.06 -24.08
C THR A 330 -4.92 -0.33 -24.92
N ASP A 331 -3.72 -0.20 -24.33
CA ASP A 331 -2.45 -0.63 -24.89
C ASP A 331 -1.57 -1.33 -23.85
N SER A 332 -0.57 -2.06 -24.33
CA SER A 332 0.50 -2.60 -23.51
C SER A 332 1.40 -1.50 -22.93
N LEU A 333 1.82 -1.64 -21.67
CA LEU A 333 2.81 -0.75 -21.08
C LEU A 333 4.20 -1.15 -21.61
N PRO A 334 4.99 -0.22 -22.19
CA PRO A 334 6.31 -0.54 -22.72
C PRO A 334 7.27 -1.10 -21.67
N ALA A 335 8.19 -1.96 -22.13
CA ALA A 335 9.37 -2.31 -21.35
C ALA A 335 10.26 -1.08 -21.15
N ASN A 336 11.03 -1.07 -20.07
CA ASN A 336 11.87 0.04 -19.63
C ASN A 336 11.09 1.31 -19.23
N THR A 337 9.80 1.17 -18.88
CA THR A 337 9.04 2.26 -18.24
C THR A 337 9.71 2.56 -16.89
N PRO A 338 10.10 3.81 -16.62
CA PRO A 338 10.90 4.15 -15.45
C PRO A 338 10.10 4.07 -14.16
N ILE A 339 10.76 3.77 -13.05
CA ILE A 339 10.15 3.67 -11.73
C ILE A 339 11.08 4.40 -10.76
N ALA A 340 10.55 5.37 -10.03
CA ALA A 340 11.29 6.14 -9.04
C ALA A 340 10.82 5.80 -7.63
N PHE A 341 11.77 5.71 -6.70
CA PHE A 341 11.53 5.40 -5.29
C PHE A 341 12.05 6.56 -4.43
N TYR A 342 11.21 7.02 -3.50
CA TYR A 342 11.48 8.15 -2.64
C TYR A 342 11.31 7.75 -1.17
N ILE A 343 12.19 8.28 -0.31
CA ILE A 343 12.00 8.28 1.14
C ILE A 343 11.82 9.73 1.59
N ASP A 344 10.69 10.03 2.22
CA ASP A 344 10.33 11.39 2.68
C ASP A 344 10.53 12.47 1.58
N GLY A 345 10.18 12.11 0.33
CA GLY A 345 10.31 12.96 -0.85
C GLY A 345 11.72 13.05 -1.46
N ILE A 346 12.71 12.35 -0.92
CA ILE A 346 14.08 12.30 -1.47
C ILE A 346 14.23 11.06 -2.35
N LEU A 347 14.64 11.24 -3.61
CA LEU A 347 14.91 10.13 -4.53
C LEU A 347 16.05 9.26 -3.98
N ILE A 348 15.76 8.00 -3.69
CA ILE A 348 16.72 7.04 -3.14
C ILE A 348 17.17 5.99 -4.16
N ALA A 349 16.31 5.63 -5.10
CA ALA A 349 16.59 4.62 -6.10
C ALA A 349 15.69 4.78 -7.33
N GLN A 350 16.12 4.17 -8.43
CA GLN A 350 15.35 4.06 -9.66
C GLN A 350 15.45 2.64 -10.21
N ASN A 351 14.41 2.23 -10.92
CA ASN A 351 14.35 0.98 -11.65
C ASN A 351 13.55 1.18 -12.94
N THR A 352 13.35 0.13 -13.72
CA THR A 352 12.46 0.16 -14.88
C THR A 352 11.69 -1.15 -14.97
N THR A 353 10.53 -1.15 -15.63
CA THR A 353 9.89 -2.40 -16.06
C THR A 353 10.86 -3.19 -16.97
N LEU A 354 10.87 -4.51 -16.84
CA LEU A 354 11.78 -5.39 -17.60
C LEU A 354 11.15 -5.86 -18.90
N ASN A 355 9.86 -6.15 -18.87
CA ASN A 355 9.09 -6.65 -20.01
C ASN A 355 7.98 -5.66 -20.40
N ILE A 356 7.43 -5.88 -21.58
CA ILE A 356 6.17 -5.27 -21.98
C ILE A 356 5.08 -5.87 -21.08
N ILE A 357 4.29 -5.03 -20.43
CA ILE A 357 3.15 -5.48 -19.61
C ILE A 357 1.89 -5.38 -20.48
N GLU A 358 1.46 -6.53 -20.99
CA GLU A 358 0.24 -6.64 -21.80
C GLU A 358 -1.00 -6.12 -21.05
N ILE A 359 -2.05 -5.78 -21.80
CA ILE A 359 -3.34 -5.34 -21.24
C ILE A 359 -3.87 -6.40 -20.25
N GLY A 360 -4.30 -5.95 -19.07
CA GLY A 360 -4.81 -6.82 -18.01
C GLY A 360 -3.73 -7.64 -17.28
N SER A 361 -2.45 -7.38 -17.53
CA SER A 361 -1.33 -8.12 -16.95
C SER A 361 -0.53 -7.30 -15.94
N THR A 362 0.38 -7.96 -15.24
CA THR A 362 1.26 -7.37 -14.23
C THR A 362 2.70 -7.89 -14.36
N GLU A 363 3.64 -7.13 -13.81
CA GLU A 363 5.04 -7.53 -13.63
C GLU A 363 5.46 -7.31 -12.17
N THR A 364 6.04 -8.34 -11.53
CA THR A 364 6.57 -8.24 -10.17
C THR A 364 8.09 -8.23 -10.20
N ASN A 365 8.69 -7.26 -9.51
CA ASN A 365 10.13 -7.09 -9.38
C ASN A 365 10.53 -6.97 -7.90
N SER A 366 11.81 -7.21 -7.62
CA SER A 366 12.40 -7.06 -6.29
C SER A 366 13.71 -6.29 -6.35
N MET A 367 14.01 -5.50 -5.32
CA MET A 367 15.25 -4.76 -5.17
C MET A 367 15.60 -4.53 -3.70
N VAL A 368 16.86 -4.20 -3.43
CA VAL A 368 17.30 -3.79 -2.09
C VAL A 368 17.26 -2.27 -1.99
N ILE A 369 16.59 -1.77 -0.95
CA ILE A 369 16.51 -0.34 -0.62
C ILE A 369 17.49 -0.07 0.52
N SER A 370 18.45 0.83 0.30
CA SER A 370 19.33 1.33 1.36
C SER A 370 18.71 2.56 2.01
N ILE A 371 18.53 2.50 3.34
CA ILE A 371 17.98 3.58 4.15
C ILE A 371 19.08 4.62 4.39
N PRO A 372 18.87 5.91 4.03
CA PRO A 372 19.84 6.95 4.30
C PRO A 372 20.06 7.18 5.80
N GLU A 373 21.31 7.50 6.20
CA GLU A 373 21.70 7.70 7.61
C GLU A 373 20.92 8.81 8.35
N PHE A 374 20.28 9.73 7.62
CA PHE A 374 19.50 10.82 8.21
C PHE A 374 18.07 10.44 8.58
N VAL A 375 17.60 9.26 8.15
CA VAL A 375 16.24 8.78 8.44
C VAL A 375 16.24 8.15 9.83
N GLU A 376 15.42 8.71 10.73
CA GLU A 376 15.25 8.21 12.10
C GLU A 376 13.80 7.83 12.35
N GLY A 377 13.54 6.63 12.85
CA GLY A 377 12.19 6.18 13.23
C GLY A 377 11.32 5.77 12.03
N GLU A 378 10.16 6.40 11.88
CA GLU A 378 9.19 6.11 10.81
C GLU A 378 9.41 7.03 9.61
N PHE A 379 9.32 6.48 8.40
CA PHE A 379 9.50 7.21 7.14
C PHE A 379 8.46 6.80 6.10
N GLU A 380 8.17 7.69 5.16
CA GLU A 380 7.29 7.44 4.02
C GLU A 380 8.10 6.86 2.85
N LEU A 381 7.76 5.64 2.42
CA LEU A 381 8.27 5.07 1.16
C LEU A 381 7.23 5.30 0.06
N LEU A 382 7.60 6.09 -0.95
CA LEU A 382 6.82 6.34 -2.15
C LEU A 382 7.48 5.64 -3.34
N ALA A 383 6.69 4.93 -4.15
CA ALA A 383 7.11 4.53 -5.49
C ALA A 383 6.17 5.12 -6.53
N VAL A 384 6.74 5.53 -7.66
CA VAL A 384 6.00 6.08 -8.80
C VAL A 384 6.46 5.34 -10.06
N VAL A 385 5.55 4.62 -10.71
CA VAL A 385 5.79 4.06 -12.05
C VAL A 385 5.59 5.13 -13.10
N ASP A 386 6.32 5.06 -14.21
CA ASP A 386 6.47 6.14 -15.18
C ASP A 386 6.95 7.45 -14.55
N ASP A 387 7.99 7.37 -13.72
CA ASP A 387 8.70 8.55 -13.23
C ASP A 387 10.19 8.43 -13.55
N ASP A 388 10.70 9.37 -14.36
CA ASP A 388 12.10 9.45 -14.75
C ASP A 388 13.07 9.84 -13.61
N GLY A 389 12.56 9.98 -12.39
CA GLY A 389 13.26 10.39 -11.17
C GLY A 389 13.17 11.89 -10.91
N THR A 390 12.56 12.65 -11.82
CA THR A 390 12.37 14.10 -11.70
C THR A 390 10.89 14.50 -11.55
N GLY A 391 9.99 13.52 -11.40
CA GLY A 391 8.55 13.71 -11.34
C GLY A 391 7.92 13.88 -12.72
N ASN A 392 8.60 13.49 -13.81
CA ASN A 392 8.08 13.56 -15.17
C ASN A 392 7.78 12.16 -15.71
N GLY A 393 6.57 12.00 -16.26
CA GLY A 393 6.16 10.84 -17.05
C GLY A 393 6.87 10.75 -18.40
N THR A 394 7.07 9.52 -18.87
CA THR A 394 7.69 9.20 -20.15
C THR A 394 6.76 8.46 -21.11
N VAL A 395 5.70 7.87 -20.57
CA VAL A 395 4.67 7.14 -21.30
C VAL A 395 3.38 7.91 -21.10
N ASN A 396 2.68 8.24 -22.19
CA ASN A 396 1.33 8.78 -22.04
C ASN A 396 0.41 7.65 -21.60
N GLU A 397 -0.38 7.92 -20.58
CA GLU A 397 -1.26 6.96 -19.94
C GLU A 397 -2.70 7.44 -19.93
N ILE A 398 -3.62 6.52 -19.67
CA ILE A 398 -5.03 6.86 -19.54
C ILE A 398 -5.26 7.76 -18.32
N VAL A 399 -4.62 7.44 -17.19
CA VAL A 399 -4.72 8.22 -15.94
C VAL A 399 -3.34 8.50 -15.38
N GLU A 400 -2.74 9.62 -15.78
CA GLU A 400 -1.41 10.11 -15.32
C GLU A 400 -1.24 10.34 -13.79
N ILE A 401 -2.29 10.11 -13.00
CA ILE A 401 -2.32 10.42 -11.56
C ILE A 401 -2.48 9.18 -10.67
N ASN A 402 -2.57 7.97 -11.24
CA ASN A 402 -2.71 6.70 -10.48
C ASN A 402 -1.40 5.90 -10.37
N ASN A 403 -0.30 6.48 -10.83
CA ASN A 403 1.04 5.89 -10.92
C ASN A 403 1.78 5.70 -9.59
N SER A 404 1.27 6.26 -8.49
CA SER A 404 1.98 6.31 -7.21
C SER A 404 1.42 5.35 -6.15
N TYR A 405 2.30 4.76 -5.35
CA TYR A 405 1.94 3.99 -4.15
C TYR A 405 2.80 4.41 -2.96
N ILE A 406 2.16 4.54 -1.79
CA ILE A 406 2.80 5.01 -0.56
C ILE A 406 2.61 3.98 0.55
N GLU A 407 3.68 3.70 1.29
CA GLU A 407 3.65 2.89 2.52
C GLU A 407 4.53 3.54 3.60
N ASN A 408 4.03 3.63 4.83
CA ASN A 408 4.80 4.11 5.97
C ASN A 408 5.55 2.95 6.62
N ILE A 409 6.87 3.09 6.75
CA ILE A 409 7.75 2.06 7.29
C ILE A 409 8.36 2.56 8.59
N SER A 410 8.28 1.73 9.65
CA SER A 410 8.97 1.98 10.91
C SER A 410 10.30 1.23 10.95
N LEU A 411 11.40 1.95 11.18
CA LEU A 411 12.69 1.33 11.45
C LEU A 411 12.63 0.53 12.73
N LEU A 412 12.99 -0.75 12.63
CA LEU A 412 13.07 -1.64 13.77
C LEU A 412 14.46 -1.47 14.41
N SER A 413 14.50 -1.01 15.66
CA SER A 413 15.74 -0.94 16.46
C SER A 413 15.61 -1.85 17.68
N SER A 414 16.69 -2.54 18.04
CA SER A 414 16.75 -3.25 19.33
C SER A 414 16.97 -2.26 20.48
N GLU A 415 16.49 -2.62 21.65
CA GLU A 415 16.80 -1.92 22.90
C GLU A 415 18.30 -2.05 23.27
N PRO A 416 18.84 -1.15 24.12
CA PRO A 416 20.22 -1.23 24.58
C PRO A 416 20.52 -2.53 25.33
N ILE A 417 21.79 -2.96 25.29
CA ILE A 417 22.25 -4.19 25.97
C ILE A 417 22.09 -4.03 27.49
N ILE A 418 21.54 -5.05 28.14
CA ILE A 418 21.36 -5.10 29.61
C ILE A 418 22.52 -5.89 30.23
N GLU A 419 23.20 -5.29 31.21
CA GLU A 419 24.25 -5.93 31.98
C GLU A 419 23.65 -6.85 33.06
N LEU A 420 24.13 -8.09 33.14
CA LEU A 420 23.82 -9.04 34.22
C LEU A 420 25.03 -9.17 35.17
N ASP A 421 24.82 -9.82 36.31
CA ASP A 421 25.89 -10.09 37.26
C ASP A 421 26.92 -11.08 36.68
N ASP A 422 28.20 -10.82 36.92
CA ASP A 422 29.30 -11.68 36.44
C ASP A 422 29.28 -13.08 37.07
N LEU A 423 29.81 -14.07 36.34
CA LEU A 423 30.10 -15.39 36.87
C LEU A 423 31.56 -15.50 37.32
N LEU A 424 31.76 -16.10 38.48
CA LEU A 424 33.06 -16.39 39.04
C LEU A 424 33.31 -17.91 39.04
N GLY A 425 34.36 -18.32 38.35
CA GLY A 425 34.75 -19.72 38.15
C GLY A 425 36.05 -20.06 38.86
N CYS A 426 36.12 -21.26 39.39
CA CYS A 426 37.31 -21.80 40.03
C CYS A 426 38.35 -22.24 38.99
N ASP A 427 39.58 -21.73 39.06
CA ASP A 427 40.66 -22.09 38.12
C ASP A 427 40.94 -23.61 38.17
N GLN A 428 40.90 -24.23 37.01
CA GLN A 428 41.21 -25.64 36.78
C GLN A 428 42.60 -25.80 36.13
N GLY A 429 43.30 -24.69 35.89
CA GLY A 429 44.64 -24.59 35.33
C GLY A 429 44.70 -23.54 34.22
N PHE A 430 45.78 -22.75 34.21
CA PHE A 430 46.05 -21.72 33.20
C PHE A 430 44.94 -20.66 33.06
N ASN A 431 44.31 -20.24 34.17
CA ASN A 431 43.20 -19.28 34.20
C ASN A 431 41.97 -19.76 33.41
N SER A 432 41.66 -21.05 33.48
CA SER A 432 40.53 -21.67 32.81
C SER A 432 39.59 -22.30 33.82
N ALA A 433 38.30 -22.01 33.72
CA ALA A 433 37.26 -22.62 34.53
C ALA A 433 36.09 -23.11 33.67
N ALA A 434 35.30 -24.03 34.23
CA ALA A 434 34.03 -24.46 33.66
C ALA A 434 32.87 -23.69 34.30
N PHE A 435 32.00 -23.12 33.46
CA PHE A 435 30.88 -22.28 33.84
C PHE A 435 29.54 -22.90 33.42
N ASP A 436 28.55 -22.79 34.29
CA ASP A 436 27.14 -23.01 33.94
C ASP A 436 26.52 -21.66 33.58
N LEU A 437 26.45 -21.35 32.30
CA LEU A 437 25.86 -20.12 31.76
C LEU A 437 24.34 -20.09 31.93
N SER A 438 23.68 -21.24 32.13
CA SER A 438 22.21 -21.30 32.21
C SER A 438 21.66 -20.59 33.46
N VAL A 439 22.48 -20.44 34.50
CA VAL A 439 22.11 -19.72 35.74
C VAL A 439 21.81 -18.24 35.49
N GLN A 440 22.32 -17.67 34.39
CA GLN A 440 22.06 -16.28 34.02
C GLN A 440 20.62 -16.05 33.56
N LEU A 441 19.93 -17.10 33.10
CA LEU A 441 18.54 -17.02 32.69
C LEU A 441 17.61 -16.68 33.87
N ASP A 442 18.02 -17.01 35.11
CA ASP A 442 17.26 -16.68 36.33
C ASP A 442 17.34 -15.19 36.70
N LEU A 443 18.33 -14.45 36.15
CA LEU A 443 18.52 -13.02 36.38
C LEU A 443 17.77 -12.13 35.37
N ILE A 444 17.29 -12.72 34.26
CA ILE A 444 16.53 -12.02 33.24
C ILE A 444 15.10 -11.76 33.75
N ASP A 445 14.60 -10.54 33.56
CA ASP A 445 13.25 -10.16 33.97
C ASP A 445 12.18 -11.07 33.33
N MET A 446 11.14 -11.43 34.08
CA MET A 446 10.07 -12.34 33.66
C MET A 446 9.23 -11.83 32.46
N SER A 447 9.39 -10.57 32.07
CA SER A 447 8.80 -10.02 30.84
C SER A 447 9.42 -10.60 29.56
N PHE A 448 10.63 -11.18 29.63
CA PHE A 448 11.29 -11.82 28.49
C PHE A 448 11.09 -13.33 28.49
N ASP A 449 10.87 -13.93 27.31
CA ASP A 449 10.74 -15.37 27.16
C ASP A 449 12.13 -16.03 27.06
N THR A 450 12.69 -16.38 28.22
CA THR A 450 14.00 -17.03 28.33
C THR A 450 14.07 -18.41 27.68
N SER A 451 12.94 -19.01 27.28
CA SER A 451 12.96 -20.27 26.51
C SER A 451 13.55 -20.10 25.10
N THR A 452 13.59 -18.85 24.62
CA THR A 452 14.19 -18.47 23.33
C THR A 452 15.66 -18.05 23.44
N ALA A 453 16.22 -18.06 24.66
CA ALA A 453 17.56 -17.54 24.92
C ALA A 453 18.64 -18.36 24.22
N LYS A 454 19.58 -17.65 23.57
CA LYS A 454 20.76 -18.21 22.92
C LYS A 454 22.01 -17.44 23.33
N PHE A 455 23.15 -18.12 23.42
CA PHE A 455 24.40 -17.57 23.96
C PHE A 455 25.46 -17.41 22.88
N TYR A 456 26.23 -16.32 22.93
CA TYR A 456 27.23 -15.96 21.91
C TYR A 456 28.47 -15.29 22.53
N LEU A 457 29.57 -15.29 21.77
CA LEU A 457 30.84 -14.65 22.16
C LEU A 457 31.00 -13.22 21.64
N SER A 458 30.12 -12.79 20.73
CA SER A 458 30.13 -11.43 20.19
C SER A 458 28.72 -10.94 19.89
N VAL A 459 28.54 -9.62 19.86
CA VAL A 459 27.29 -8.99 19.44
C VAL A 459 26.96 -9.36 17.99
N GLU A 460 27.95 -9.34 17.09
CA GLU A 460 27.77 -9.69 15.68
C GLU A 460 27.22 -11.11 15.51
N ASP A 461 27.82 -12.08 16.20
CA ASP A 461 27.37 -13.48 16.19
C ASP A 461 25.92 -13.60 16.71
N ALA A 462 25.58 -12.85 17.76
CA ALA A 462 24.23 -12.82 18.31
C ALA A 462 23.21 -12.24 17.32
N GLN A 463 23.56 -11.14 16.65
CA GLN A 463 22.70 -10.46 15.67
C GLN A 463 22.47 -11.33 14.42
N GLN A 464 23.52 -11.96 13.91
CA GLN A 464 23.45 -12.86 12.74
C GLN A 464 22.99 -14.28 13.10
N GLN A 465 22.87 -14.59 14.40
CA GLN A 465 22.54 -15.92 14.94
C GLN A 465 23.50 -17.03 14.45
N ILE A 466 24.80 -16.72 14.41
CA ILE A 466 25.86 -17.67 14.04
C ILE A 466 26.75 -17.98 15.25
N ASN A 467 27.48 -19.10 15.22
CA ASN A 467 28.42 -19.47 16.28
C ASN A 467 27.82 -19.55 17.71
N GLU A 468 26.57 -20.03 17.81
CA GLU A 468 25.88 -20.23 19.09
C GLU A 468 26.69 -21.14 20.04
N ILE A 469 26.78 -20.76 21.32
CA ILE A 469 27.37 -21.56 22.38
C ILE A 469 26.37 -22.65 22.78
N ILE A 470 26.65 -23.90 22.40
CA ILE A 470 25.74 -25.04 22.64
C ILE A 470 25.91 -25.63 24.06
N GLN A 471 27.15 -25.69 24.57
CA GLN A 471 27.46 -26.32 25.87
C GLN A 471 27.28 -25.33 27.03
N ILE A 472 26.06 -24.86 27.23
CA ILE A 472 25.77 -23.78 28.17
C ILE A 472 25.95 -24.18 29.64
N THR A 473 25.80 -25.45 30.01
CA THR A 473 25.92 -25.90 31.41
C THR A 473 27.34 -26.24 31.85
N ASN A 474 28.30 -26.22 30.92
CA ASN A 474 29.70 -26.58 31.18
C ASN A 474 30.62 -25.91 30.14
N PHE A 475 30.43 -24.61 29.94
CA PHE A 475 31.22 -23.82 29.01
C PHE A 475 32.60 -23.56 29.61
N THR A 476 33.67 -23.72 28.83
CA THR A 476 35.04 -23.41 29.28
C THR A 476 35.51 -22.13 28.62
N ASN A 477 36.00 -21.18 29.42
CA ASN A 477 36.54 -19.94 28.88
C ASN A 477 37.82 -20.19 28.08
N THR A 478 38.09 -19.28 27.15
CA THR A 478 39.26 -19.23 26.27
C THR A 478 40.06 -17.94 26.45
N LEU A 479 39.46 -16.95 27.13
CA LEU A 479 40.06 -15.68 27.52
C LEU A 479 39.77 -15.43 29.00
N GLU A 480 40.57 -14.58 29.64
CA GLU A 480 40.36 -14.13 31.02
C GLU A 480 40.60 -12.61 31.13
N PRO A 481 39.59 -11.79 31.45
CA PRO A 481 38.17 -12.15 31.54
C PRO A 481 37.54 -12.41 30.15
N GLN A 482 36.39 -13.09 30.11
CA GLN A 482 35.66 -13.37 28.87
C GLN A 482 34.21 -12.88 28.93
N ILE A 483 33.77 -12.11 27.94
CA ILE A 483 32.39 -11.64 27.83
C ILE A 483 31.50 -12.68 27.13
N ILE A 484 30.26 -12.80 27.60
CA ILE A 484 29.21 -13.63 26.99
C ILE A 484 27.98 -12.75 26.73
N PHE A 485 27.34 -12.95 25.58
CA PHE A 485 26.09 -12.30 25.20
C PHE A 485 24.95 -13.31 25.20
N ILE A 486 23.78 -12.89 25.68
CA ILE A 486 22.52 -13.65 25.60
C ILE A 486 21.58 -12.89 24.67
N ARG A 487 21.04 -13.57 23.66
CA ARG A 487 19.97 -13.04 22.80
C ARG A 487 18.66 -13.72 23.14
N VAL A 488 17.63 -12.92 23.43
CA VAL A 488 16.26 -13.38 23.71
C VAL A 488 15.30 -12.75 22.69
N GLU A 489 14.38 -13.53 22.12
CA GLU A 489 13.38 -13.01 21.18
C GLU A 489 12.41 -12.06 21.90
N SER A 490 12.16 -10.89 21.33
CA SER A 490 11.25 -9.87 21.90
C SER A 490 10.66 -9.01 20.79
N LEU A 491 9.41 -9.26 20.40
CA LEU A 491 8.79 -8.60 19.26
C LEU A 491 8.77 -7.06 19.42
N PRO A 492 9.09 -6.28 18.37
CA PRO A 492 9.36 -6.71 16.98
C PRO A 492 10.81 -7.17 16.70
N CYS A 493 11.70 -7.16 17.71
CA CYS A 493 13.11 -7.49 17.58
C CYS A 493 13.59 -8.58 18.57
N TYR A 494 14.68 -8.29 19.28
CA TYR A 494 15.29 -9.13 20.29
C TYR A 494 15.94 -8.22 21.34
N GLN A 495 16.13 -8.78 22.52
CA GLN A 495 16.89 -8.15 23.60
C GLN A 495 18.25 -8.84 23.72
N LEU A 496 19.30 -8.03 23.92
CA LEU A 496 20.63 -8.52 24.27
C LEU A 496 20.93 -8.29 25.75
N PHE A 497 21.53 -9.30 26.36
CA PHE A 497 22.11 -9.22 27.70
C PHE A 497 23.60 -9.55 27.61
N GLN A 498 24.40 -9.07 28.55
CA GLN A 498 25.81 -9.46 28.65
C GLN A 498 26.27 -9.65 30.10
N PHE A 499 27.33 -10.44 30.29
CA PHE A 499 28.01 -10.64 31.58
C PHE A 499 29.45 -11.10 31.34
N LEU A 500 30.33 -10.91 32.34
CA LEU A 500 31.70 -11.43 32.28
C LEU A 500 31.82 -12.78 32.99
N LEU A 501 32.70 -13.61 32.45
CA LEU A 501 33.29 -14.76 33.09
C LEU A 501 34.63 -14.33 33.66
N ASN A 502 34.78 -14.45 34.98
CA ASN A 502 36.01 -14.21 35.71
C ASN A 502 36.49 -15.53 36.32
N VAL A 503 37.79 -15.75 36.32
CA VAL A 503 38.43 -16.92 36.94
C VAL A 503 39.20 -16.50 38.18
N GLU A 504 38.94 -17.19 39.29
CA GLU A 504 39.70 -17.05 40.53
C GLU A 504 40.51 -18.30 40.85
N ASN A 505 41.68 -18.09 41.47
CA ASN A 505 42.50 -19.19 41.96
C ASN A 505 41.75 -19.96 43.06
N CYS A 506 41.91 -21.28 43.09
CA CYS A 506 41.26 -22.15 44.07
C CYS A 506 42.24 -22.87 44.99
N PRO A 507 41.87 -23.19 46.25
CA PRO A 507 42.76 -23.89 47.16
C PRO A 507 43.21 -25.26 46.58
N PRO A 508 44.52 -25.57 46.59
CA PRO A 508 44.99 -26.85 46.09
C PRO A 508 44.67 -28.00 47.06
N VAL A 509 44.48 -29.20 46.51
CA VAL A 509 44.20 -30.41 47.30
C VAL A 509 45.49 -31.19 47.55
N VAL A 510 45.94 -31.18 48.81
CA VAL A 510 47.18 -31.85 49.22
C VAL A 510 46.92 -33.33 49.60
N PRO A 511 47.53 -34.30 48.91
CA PRO A 511 47.34 -35.72 49.24
C PRO A 511 48.06 -36.11 50.55
N GLN A 512 47.54 -37.12 51.24
CA GLN A 512 48.09 -37.58 52.52
C GLN A 512 49.28 -38.55 52.37
N GLY A 513 49.56 -39.02 51.16
CA GLY A 513 50.70 -39.89 50.88
C GLY A 513 50.91 -40.13 49.40
N PHE A 514 52.09 -40.65 49.05
CA PHE A 514 52.48 -41.00 47.69
C PHE A 514 53.53 -42.10 47.70
N SER A 515 53.73 -42.79 46.57
CA SER A 515 54.61 -43.94 46.44
C SER A 515 55.60 -43.87 45.28
N PRO A 516 56.87 -43.48 45.51
CA PRO A 516 57.87 -43.41 44.45
C PRO A 516 58.46 -44.79 44.11
N ASN A 517 57.65 -45.69 43.56
CA ASN A 517 58.02 -47.06 43.17
C ASN A 517 58.14 -47.27 41.64
N GLU A 518 57.94 -46.21 40.86
CA GLU A 518 58.03 -46.18 39.40
C GLU A 518 56.96 -47.06 38.71
N ASP A 519 55.81 -47.25 39.35
CA ASP A 519 54.66 -47.97 38.74
C ASP A 519 53.75 -47.06 37.89
N GLY A 520 54.03 -45.75 37.86
CA GLY A 520 53.27 -44.74 37.13
C GLY A 520 52.17 -44.07 37.96
N TYR A 521 51.88 -44.53 39.17
CA TYR A 521 50.82 -44.02 40.04
C TYR A 521 51.40 -43.40 41.32
N ASN A 522 51.08 -42.14 41.58
CA ASN A 522 51.53 -41.41 42.78
C ASN A 522 53.07 -41.46 43.01
N ASP A 523 53.87 -41.49 41.94
CA ASP A 523 55.34 -41.58 42.02
C ASP A 523 56.03 -40.35 42.62
N TRP A 524 55.27 -39.28 42.82
CA TRP A 524 55.75 -38.01 43.33
C TRP A 524 54.62 -37.33 44.09
N PHE A 525 54.97 -36.32 44.90
CA PHE A 525 54.01 -35.59 45.71
C PHE A 525 53.16 -34.64 44.86
N ASN A 526 52.17 -35.24 44.17
CA ASN A 526 51.29 -34.58 43.22
C ASN A 526 50.12 -33.87 43.92
N ILE A 527 50.35 -32.62 44.31
CA ILE A 527 49.33 -31.72 44.87
C ILE A 527 48.42 -31.24 43.72
N GLN A 528 47.13 -31.57 43.78
CA GLN A 528 46.17 -31.23 42.73
C GLN A 528 45.85 -29.73 42.78
N GLY A 529 45.77 -29.08 41.61
CA GLY A 529 45.52 -27.63 41.52
C GLY A 529 46.70 -26.76 41.96
N LEU A 530 47.90 -27.32 42.11
CA LEU A 530 49.08 -26.55 42.51
C LEU A 530 49.90 -26.07 41.30
N TYR A 531 50.27 -27.01 40.43
CA TYR A 531 51.32 -26.81 39.43
C TYR A 531 50.86 -25.99 38.22
N ASP A 532 49.56 -25.93 37.97
CA ASP A 532 48.97 -25.23 36.82
C ASP A 532 48.19 -23.96 37.23
N ILE A 533 48.09 -23.67 38.54
CA ILE A 533 47.37 -22.50 39.10
C ILE A 533 48.36 -21.60 39.84
N PHE A 534 49.10 -22.15 40.81
CA PHE A 534 50.10 -21.42 41.58
C PHE A 534 51.50 -21.70 41.03
N GLU A 535 51.77 -21.26 39.80
CA GLU A 535 53.04 -21.55 39.12
C GLU A 535 54.29 -21.03 39.86
N ASN A 536 54.11 -20.03 40.73
CA ASN A 536 55.17 -19.41 41.53
C ASN A 536 55.30 -20.01 42.95
N HIS A 537 54.66 -21.15 43.24
CA HIS A 537 54.70 -21.75 44.58
C HIS A 537 56.11 -22.22 45.01
N GLU A 538 56.32 -22.30 46.32
CA GLU A 538 57.50 -22.91 46.94
C GLU A 538 57.08 -24.05 47.87
N LEU A 539 57.62 -25.25 47.63
CA LEU A 539 57.38 -26.44 48.43
C LEU A 539 58.60 -26.79 49.28
N LEU A 540 58.44 -26.78 50.60
CA LEU A 540 59.47 -27.15 51.57
C LEU A 540 59.06 -28.44 52.28
N ILE A 541 59.95 -29.44 52.32
CA ILE A 541 59.74 -30.70 53.05
C ILE A 541 60.75 -30.85 54.16
N TYR A 542 60.27 -31.26 55.33
CA TYR A 542 61.02 -31.47 56.56
C TYR A 542 60.91 -32.93 57.02
N ASN A 543 61.98 -33.45 57.61
CA ASN A 543 61.93 -34.73 58.31
C ASN A 543 61.26 -34.60 59.69
N ARG A 544 61.05 -35.73 60.39
CA ARG A 544 60.46 -35.76 61.74
C ARG A 544 61.22 -34.99 62.83
N TYR A 545 62.44 -34.55 62.54
CA TYR A 545 63.29 -33.78 63.45
C TYR A 545 63.30 -32.28 63.10
N GLY A 546 62.49 -31.84 62.14
CA GLY A 546 62.41 -30.43 61.70
C GLY A 546 63.55 -29.99 60.79
N SER A 547 64.36 -30.91 60.26
CA SER A 547 65.41 -30.56 59.28
C SER A 547 64.83 -30.48 57.87
N LEU A 548 65.13 -29.40 57.14
CA LEU A 548 64.75 -29.24 55.73
C LEU A 548 65.51 -30.25 54.87
N ILE A 549 64.77 -31.10 54.16
CA ILE A 549 65.31 -32.17 53.31
C ILE A 549 65.00 -31.95 51.82
N PHE A 550 63.96 -31.20 51.50
CA PHE A 550 63.64 -30.85 50.13
C PHE A 550 63.12 -29.42 50.02
N LYS A 551 63.55 -28.73 48.97
CA LYS A 551 62.99 -27.46 48.52
C LYS A 551 62.74 -27.57 47.01
N GLY A 552 61.51 -27.34 46.59
CA GLY A 552 61.10 -27.39 45.18
C GLY A 552 60.09 -26.30 44.84
N ASP A 553 59.69 -26.33 43.59
CA ASP A 553 58.79 -25.38 42.93
C ASP A 553 58.11 -26.10 41.73
N ASN A 554 57.51 -25.35 40.82
CA ASN A 554 56.84 -25.91 39.64
C ASN A 554 57.76 -26.75 38.74
N SER A 555 59.06 -26.41 38.68
CA SER A 555 60.07 -27.11 37.88
C SER A 555 60.66 -28.33 38.59
N LEU A 556 60.66 -28.33 39.93
CA LEU A 556 61.31 -29.34 40.74
C LEU A 556 60.32 -30.02 41.70
N LYS A 557 59.69 -31.07 41.17
CA LYS A 557 58.69 -31.91 41.87
C LYS A 557 59.34 -32.87 42.87
N TRP A 558 58.72 -33.07 44.03
CA TRP A 558 59.26 -33.97 45.06
C TRP A 558 58.94 -35.44 44.78
N ARG A 559 59.97 -36.21 44.40
CA ARG A 559 59.88 -37.66 44.12
C ARG A 559 60.36 -38.54 45.29
N GLY A 560 60.17 -38.06 46.53
CA GLY A 560 60.65 -38.77 47.73
C GLY A 560 62.17 -38.75 47.91
N ARG A 561 62.90 -37.88 47.19
CA ARG A 561 64.37 -37.74 47.30
C ARG A 561 64.74 -36.40 47.91
N SER A 562 65.84 -36.37 48.67
CA SER A 562 66.32 -35.11 49.25
C SER A 562 67.16 -34.30 48.26
N ASN A 563 67.04 -32.97 48.29
CA ASN A 563 67.94 -32.04 47.59
C ASN A 563 68.53 -30.97 48.52
N LYS A 564 68.23 -31.07 49.82
CA LYS A 564 68.81 -30.29 50.91
C LYS A 564 69.29 -31.24 52.02
N GLY A 565 70.19 -30.77 52.89
CA GLY A 565 70.79 -31.56 53.97
C GLY A 565 72.18 -32.10 53.65
N LEU A 566 72.91 -32.55 54.68
CA LEU A 566 74.35 -32.86 54.61
C LEU A 566 74.70 -34.28 54.11
N ASN A 567 73.82 -35.28 54.32
CA ASN A 567 74.21 -36.70 54.21
C ASN A 567 73.42 -37.55 53.19
N ASP A 568 72.33 -37.03 52.61
CA ASP A 568 71.39 -37.83 51.80
C ASP A 568 71.01 -37.21 50.45
N LEU A 569 71.75 -36.21 49.98
CA LEU A 569 71.51 -35.52 48.70
C LEU A 569 71.34 -36.51 47.53
N GLY A 570 70.18 -36.44 46.85
CA GLY A 570 69.81 -37.28 45.72
C GLY A 570 69.31 -38.69 46.06
N LYS A 571 69.41 -39.14 47.32
CA LYS A 571 68.95 -40.47 47.74
C LYS A 571 67.44 -40.49 48.00
N LEU A 572 66.84 -41.67 47.76
CA LEU A 572 65.48 -41.96 48.17
C LEU A 572 65.40 -41.95 49.70
N LEU A 573 64.41 -41.24 50.21
CA LEU A 573 64.19 -41.07 51.64
C LEU A 573 63.53 -42.33 52.24
N PRO A 574 63.81 -42.69 53.50
CA PRO A 574 63.17 -43.84 54.15
C PRO A 574 61.65 -43.69 54.24
N VAL A 575 60.93 -44.81 54.20
CA VAL A 575 59.49 -44.88 54.50
C VAL A 575 59.18 -44.17 55.82
N GLY A 576 58.18 -43.30 55.81
CA GLY A 576 57.77 -42.57 57.00
C GLY A 576 56.99 -41.30 56.71
N THR A 577 56.60 -40.63 57.79
CA THR A 577 55.91 -39.34 57.73
C THR A 577 56.90 -38.19 57.61
N TYR A 578 56.65 -37.32 56.64
CA TYR A 578 57.34 -36.07 56.40
C TYR A 578 56.38 -34.90 56.60
N PHE A 579 56.92 -33.71 56.84
CA PHE A 579 56.13 -32.51 57.06
C PHE A 579 56.39 -31.53 55.92
N TYR A 580 55.35 -30.85 55.42
CA TYR A 580 55.50 -29.86 54.36
C TYR A 580 55.09 -28.46 54.85
N VAL A 581 55.73 -27.45 54.26
CA VAL A 581 55.25 -26.07 54.23
C VAL A 581 55.19 -25.68 52.76
N LEU A 582 54.02 -25.24 52.31
CA LEU A 582 53.73 -24.86 50.94
C LEU A 582 53.35 -23.39 50.91
N HIS A 583 54.22 -22.58 50.32
CA HIS A 583 53.96 -21.17 50.06
C HIS A 583 53.35 -21.07 48.65
N LEU A 584 52.06 -20.73 48.58
CA LEU A 584 51.35 -20.56 47.30
C LEU A 584 51.78 -19.27 46.56
N ASN A 585 52.33 -18.30 47.32
CA ASN A 585 52.81 -17.01 46.81
C ASN A 585 51.74 -16.22 46.04
N ASP A 586 50.50 -16.33 46.52
CA ASP A 586 49.34 -15.61 46.04
C ASP A 586 48.82 -14.70 47.18
N PRO A 587 48.46 -13.42 46.91
CA PRO A 587 47.97 -12.49 47.93
C PRO A 587 46.70 -12.96 48.66
N ASP A 588 45.86 -13.73 47.99
CA ASP A 588 44.54 -14.15 48.49
C ASP A 588 44.61 -15.48 49.28
N PHE A 589 45.79 -16.12 49.33
CA PHE A 589 45.98 -17.43 49.97
C PHE A 589 47.10 -17.46 51.03
N GLU A 590 46.78 -18.02 52.19
CA GLU A 590 47.78 -18.30 53.23
C GLU A 590 48.65 -19.54 52.89
N SER A 591 49.82 -19.64 53.51
CA SER A 591 50.69 -20.81 53.36
C SER A 591 50.09 -22.05 54.03
N LEU A 592 50.14 -23.18 53.34
CA LEU A 592 49.64 -24.46 53.84
C LEU A 592 50.74 -25.24 54.54
N ALA A 593 50.43 -25.89 55.66
CA ALA A 593 51.36 -26.77 56.36
C ALA A 593 50.68 -28.06 56.81
N GLY A 594 51.40 -29.17 56.72
CA GLY A 594 50.84 -30.47 57.06
C GLY A 594 51.85 -31.60 57.03
N TRP A 595 51.36 -32.82 56.90
CA TRP A 595 52.17 -34.02 56.81
C TRP A 595 51.81 -34.82 55.56
N VAL A 596 52.76 -35.64 55.11
CA VAL A 596 52.62 -36.54 53.96
C VAL A 596 53.38 -37.82 54.27
N TYR A 597 52.75 -38.97 53.97
CA TYR A 597 53.34 -40.28 54.18
C TYR A 597 54.04 -40.78 52.91
N LEU A 598 55.32 -41.09 53.03
CA LEU A 598 56.13 -41.69 51.97
C LEU A 598 56.16 -43.22 52.17
N ASN A 599 55.73 -43.98 51.17
CA ASN A 599 55.77 -45.44 51.15
C ASN A 599 56.22 -45.95 49.78
N TYR A 600 56.82 -47.12 49.62
CA TYR A 600 57.18 -47.63 48.28
C TYR A 600 57.27 -49.15 48.26
#